data_AF-A0A9E4YET4-F1
#
_entry.id   AF-A0A9E4YET4-F1
#
_cell.length_a   1.000
_cell.length_b   1.000
_cell.length_c   1.000
_cell.angle_alpha   90.00
_cell.angle_beta   90.00
_cell.angle_gamma   90.00
#
_symmetry.space_group_name_H-M   'P 1'
#
loop_
_entity.id
_entity.type
_entity.pdbx_description
1 polymer ?
#
loop_
_entity_poly.entity_id
_entity_poly.type
_entity_poly.pdbx_seq_one_letter_code
_entity_poly.pdbx_strand_id
1 'polypeptide(L)'
;MTQRDMIGYGPNPPVVEWPNGARIAISVVVNYEEGSEYSLLDGDATHEVNNEVPSPVPLDQRDLANESFFEYGSRVGIWRVLNILDEFEVPSTFFCCALALERNPHVGPELVRRGHEIFGHGYRWEEHFRMGEEEEREAIRRTVES
;
A
#
# COMPACT_ATOMS: atom_id res chain seq x y z
N MET A 1 31.73 14.82 -2.51
CA MET A 1 30.77 14.08 -3.34
C MET A 1 29.40 14.34 -2.76
N THR A 2 28.40 14.69 -3.57
CA THR A 2 27.02 14.86 -3.06
C THR A 2 26.46 13.47 -2.73
N GLN A 3 25.76 13.33 -1.60
CA GLN A 3 25.06 12.08 -1.23
C GLN A 3 23.90 11.72 -2.16
N ARG A 4 23.59 12.59 -3.13
CA ARG A 4 22.50 12.45 -4.08
C ARG A 4 23.06 12.37 -5.49
N ASP A 5 22.55 11.40 -6.25
CA ASP A 5 22.74 11.34 -7.70
C ASP A 5 21.68 12.21 -8.38
N MET A 6 22.14 13.30 -9.00
CA MET A 6 21.29 14.21 -9.77
C MET A 6 21.45 14.03 -11.29
N ILE A 7 22.31 13.09 -11.71
CA ILE A 7 22.64 12.85 -13.12
C ILE A 7 21.85 11.65 -13.65
N GLY A 8 21.80 10.55 -12.90
CA GLY A 8 21.20 9.30 -13.36
C GLY A 8 21.82 8.85 -14.69
N TYR A 9 20.98 8.53 -15.68
CA TYR A 9 21.45 8.10 -17.00
C TYR A 9 21.88 9.25 -17.94
N GLY A 10 21.64 10.50 -17.57
CA GLY A 10 21.93 11.65 -18.45
C GLY A 10 21.24 11.54 -19.81
N PRO A 11 21.85 12.04 -20.91
CA PRO A 11 21.24 12.02 -22.25
C PRO A 11 21.23 10.64 -22.92
N ASN A 12 21.83 9.61 -22.31
CA ASN A 12 22.01 8.29 -22.93
C ASN A 12 21.39 7.18 -22.04
N PRO A 13 20.05 7.12 -21.92
CA PRO A 13 19.40 6.03 -21.19
C PRO A 13 19.68 4.68 -21.86
N PRO A 14 19.70 3.57 -21.08
CA PRO A 14 19.86 2.25 -21.66
C PRO A 14 18.69 1.93 -22.59
N VAL A 15 18.99 1.18 -23.66
CA VAL A 15 17.95 0.56 -24.48
C VAL A 15 17.46 -0.67 -23.73
N VAL A 16 16.17 -0.70 -23.42
CA VAL A 16 15.53 -1.84 -22.76
C VAL A 16 14.75 -2.62 -23.81
N GLU A 17 15.06 -3.91 -23.94
CA GLU A 17 14.30 -4.85 -24.77
C GLU A 17 13.28 -5.57 -23.90
N TRP A 18 12.01 -5.18 -24.02
CA TRP A 18 10.94 -5.87 -23.31
C TRP A 18 10.57 -7.19 -24.01
N PRO A 19 10.07 -8.18 -23.25
CA PRO A 19 9.59 -9.42 -23.82
C PRO A 19 8.62 -9.19 -24.99
N ASN A 20 8.68 -10.09 -25.98
CA ASN A 20 7.82 -10.06 -27.17
C ASN A 20 7.97 -8.79 -28.04
N GLY A 21 9.04 -8.02 -27.88
CA GLY A 21 9.25 -6.77 -28.63
C GLY A 21 8.30 -5.65 -28.21
N ALA A 22 7.76 -5.71 -26.98
CA ALA A 22 6.89 -4.67 -26.46
C ALA A 22 7.63 -3.33 -26.38
N ARG A 23 6.90 -2.23 -26.63
CA ARG A 23 7.46 -0.87 -26.62
C ARG A 23 7.30 -0.17 -25.28
N ILE A 24 6.47 -0.71 -24.41
CA ILE A 24 6.14 -0.18 -23.09
C ILE A 24 5.86 -1.35 -22.14
N ALA A 25 6.30 -1.21 -20.90
CA ALA A 25 5.86 -2.03 -19.79
C ALA A 25 4.93 -1.17 -18.92
N ILE A 26 3.76 -1.70 -18.59
CA ILE A 26 2.80 -1.07 -17.67
C ILE A 26 2.78 -1.91 -16.40
N SER A 27 3.01 -1.28 -15.26
CA SER A 27 2.84 -1.91 -13.94
C SER A 27 1.60 -1.31 -13.27
N VAL A 28 0.59 -2.15 -13.05
CA VAL A 28 -0.60 -1.78 -12.29
C VAL A 28 -0.35 -2.14 -10.83
N VAL A 29 -0.36 -1.12 -9.98
CA VAL A 29 -0.17 -1.26 -8.53
C VAL A 29 -1.45 -0.89 -7.83
N VAL A 30 -1.87 -1.75 -6.89
CA VAL A 30 -3.02 -1.51 -6.02
C VAL A 30 -2.53 -1.54 -4.59
N ASN A 31 -2.67 -0.43 -3.87
CA ASN A 31 -2.37 -0.41 -2.44
C ASN A 31 -3.53 -1.05 -1.66
N TYR A 32 -3.19 -1.80 -0.62
CA TYR A 32 -4.13 -2.34 0.34
C TYR A 32 -3.64 -1.94 1.73
N GLU A 33 -4.14 -0.80 2.18
CA GLU A 33 -3.70 -0.07 3.37
C GLU A 33 -4.80 -0.06 4.44
N GLU A 34 -6.04 -0.36 4.03
CA GLU A 34 -7.23 -0.13 4.85
C GLU A 34 -7.32 -1.07 6.04
N GLY A 35 -7.43 -0.46 7.22
CA GLY A 35 -7.26 -1.10 8.51
C GLY A 35 -5.82 -1.03 9.03
N SER A 36 -4.90 -0.29 8.42
CA SER A 36 -3.55 -0.10 8.96
C SER A 36 -3.13 1.36 9.14
N GLU A 37 -4.00 2.29 8.73
CA GLU A 37 -3.89 3.73 8.92
C GLU A 37 -3.87 4.15 10.40
N TYR A 38 -3.59 5.42 10.65
CA TYR A 38 -3.63 5.99 11.99
C TYR A 38 -5.03 5.87 12.61
N SER A 39 -5.08 5.23 13.77
CA SER A 39 -6.31 4.97 14.50
C SER A 39 -6.10 5.08 16.01
N LEU A 40 -6.96 5.86 16.66
CA LEU A 40 -7.02 5.92 18.12
C LEU A 40 -7.35 4.54 18.75
N LEU A 41 -7.97 3.63 17.99
CA LEU A 41 -8.24 2.25 18.44
C LEU A 41 -6.96 1.41 18.52
N ASP A 42 -5.93 1.81 17.78
CA ASP A 42 -4.63 1.14 17.73
C ASP A 42 -3.61 1.78 18.69
N GLY A 43 -4.05 2.77 19.45
CA GLY A 43 -3.24 3.48 20.45
C GLY A 43 -2.47 4.66 19.88
N ASP A 44 -2.72 5.05 18.63
CA ASP A 44 -2.11 6.24 18.05
C ASP A 44 -2.61 7.51 18.73
N ALA A 45 -1.83 8.58 18.67
CA ALA A 45 -2.22 9.87 19.24
C ALA A 45 -3.26 10.62 18.39
N THR A 46 -3.39 10.24 17.11
CA THR A 46 -4.24 10.92 16.12
C THR A 46 -4.98 9.93 15.24
N HIS A 47 -6.14 10.32 14.70
CA HIS A 47 -6.76 9.61 13.58
C HIS A 47 -6.08 9.97 12.25
N GLU A 48 -6.33 9.17 11.21
CA GLU A 48 -5.87 9.44 9.84
C GLU A 48 -6.56 10.67 9.24
N VAL A 49 -5.80 11.53 8.58
CA VAL A 49 -6.30 12.79 7.98
C VAL A 49 -6.34 12.76 6.46
N ASN A 50 -5.64 11.83 5.81
CA ASN A 50 -5.68 11.64 4.37
C ASN A 50 -6.98 10.96 3.97
N ASN A 51 -7.85 11.68 3.25
CA ASN A 51 -9.17 11.19 2.90
C ASN A 51 -9.78 11.92 1.69
N GLU A 52 -11.01 11.54 1.32
CA GLU A 52 -11.78 12.13 0.22
C GLU A 52 -12.20 13.60 0.49
N VAL A 53 -12.40 13.97 1.76
CA VAL A 53 -12.91 15.29 2.18
C VAL A 53 -12.24 15.75 3.46
N PRO A 54 -11.60 16.95 3.50
CA PRO A 54 -10.87 17.41 4.67
C PRO A 54 -11.63 17.21 5.97
N SER A 55 -11.03 16.50 6.92
CA SER A 55 -11.69 16.21 8.19
C SER A 55 -11.87 17.48 9.04
N PRO A 56 -13.10 17.75 9.54
CA PRO A 56 -13.32 18.79 10.54
C PRO A 56 -13.11 18.28 11.97
N VAL A 57 -12.78 17.00 12.15
CA VAL A 57 -12.69 16.34 13.46
C VAL A 57 -11.33 16.66 14.10
N PRO A 58 -11.28 16.98 15.41
CA PRO A 58 -10.01 17.12 16.12
C PRO A 58 -9.17 15.84 16.04
N LEU A 59 -7.84 15.99 15.91
CA LEU A 59 -6.94 14.85 15.67
C LEU A 59 -7.03 13.76 16.74
N ASP A 60 -7.24 14.14 18.00
CA ASP A 60 -7.35 13.26 19.16
C ASP A 60 -8.73 12.58 19.30
N GLN A 61 -9.62 12.74 18.31
CA GLN A 61 -10.95 12.12 18.27
C GLN A 61 -11.11 11.24 17.03
N ARG A 62 -11.98 10.23 17.15
CA ARG A 62 -12.27 9.33 16.03
C ARG A 62 -13.08 10.05 14.97
N ASP A 63 -12.55 10.12 13.76
CA ASP A 63 -13.30 10.53 12.58
C ASP A 63 -14.00 9.32 11.96
N LEU A 64 -15.22 9.04 12.45
CA LEU A 64 -16.02 7.91 11.98
C LEU A 64 -16.38 8.01 10.49
N ALA A 65 -16.43 9.22 9.92
CA ALA A 65 -16.67 9.38 8.49
C ALA A 65 -15.42 8.91 7.72
N ASN A 66 -14.23 9.34 8.15
CA ASN A 66 -13.00 8.89 7.50
C ASN A 66 -12.77 7.38 7.65
N GLU A 67 -12.95 6.83 8.86
CA GLU A 67 -12.88 5.38 9.08
C GLU A 67 -13.80 4.62 8.11
N SER A 68 -15.01 5.12 7.85
CA SER A 68 -15.94 4.50 6.90
C SER A 68 -15.47 4.53 5.44
N PHE A 69 -14.62 5.50 5.05
CA PHE A 69 -14.02 5.55 3.72
C PHE A 69 -12.96 4.45 3.56
N PHE A 70 -12.09 4.27 4.56
CA PHE A 70 -11.13 3.15 4.60
C PHE A 70 -11.86 1.80 4.63
N GLU A 71 -12.91 1.67 5.44
CA GLU A 71 -13.74 0.46 5.46
C GLU A 71 -14.36 0.15 4.09
N TYR A 72 -14.71 1.14 3.28
CA TYR A 72 -15.24 0.88 1.95
C TYR A 72 -14.21 0.20 1.04
N GLY A 73 -12.95 0.62 1.11
CA GLY A 73 -11.84 0.00 0.36
C GLY A 73 -11.72 -1.49 0.65
N SER A 74 -11.61 -1.86 1.93
CA SER A 74 -11.48 -3.26 2.36
C SER A 74 -12.75 -4.10 2.21
N ARG A 75 -13.94 -3.49 2.35
CA ARG A 75 -15.23 -4.22 2.30
C ARG A 75 -15.77 -4.40 0.89
N VAL A 76 -15.52 -3.46 -0.01
CA VAL A 76 -16.18 -3.39 -1.32
C VAL A 76 -15.19 -3.07 -2.44
N GLY A 77 -14.30 -2.09 -2.23
CA GLY A 77 -13.35 -1.61 -3.23
C GLY A 77 -12.46 -2.73 -3.78
N ILE A 78 -11.79 -3.45 -2.90
CA ILE A 78 -10.85 -4.53 -3.24
C ILE A 78 -11.50 -5.59 -4.13
N TRP A 79 -12.71 -6.05 -3.81
CA TRP A 79 -13.38 -7.08 -4.59
C TRP A 79 -13.81 -6.60 -5.97
N ARG A 80 -14.21 -5.33 -6.07
CA ARG A 80 -14.55 -4.73 -7.37
C ARG A 80 -13.30 -4.60 -8.25
N VAL A 81 -12.19 -4.13 -7.68
CA VAL A 81 -10.92 -4.00 -8.39
C VAL A 81 -10.46 -5.36 -8.91
N LEU A 82 -10.47 -6.39 -8.05
CA LEU A 82 -10.10 -7.75 -8.45
C LEU A 82 -10.96 -8.28 -9.59
N ASN A 83 -12.27 -8.06 -9.56
CA ASN A 83 -13.15 -8.47 -10.65
C ASN A 83 -12.86 -7.75 -11.98
N ILE A 84 -12.48 -6.47 -11.93
CA ILE A 84 -12.09 -5.70 -13.13
C ILE A 84 -10.74 -6.23 -13.67
N LEU A 85 -9.77 -6.48 -12.80
CA LEU A 85 -8.47 -7.04 -13.21
C LEU A 85 -8.64 -8.43 -13.86
N ASP A 86 -9.53 -9.26 -13.30
CA ASP A 86 -9.89 -10.55 -13.89
C ASP A 86 -10.58 -10.39 -15.26
N GLU A 87 -11.51 -9.44 -15.41
CA GLU A 87 -12.22 -9.19 -16.68
C GLU A 87 -11.27 -8.86 -17.83
N PHE A 88 -10.22 -8.10 -17.53
CA PHE A 88 -9.23 -7.68 -18.52
C PHE A 88 -7.96 -8.54 -18.53
N GLU A 89 -7.92 -9.61 -17.72
CA GLU A 89 -6.76 -10.51 -17.56
C GLU A 89 -5.45 -9.76 -17.25
N VAL A 90 -5.52 -8.74 -16.39
CA VAL A 90 -4.37 -7.88 -16.06
C VAL A 90 -3.71 -8.35 -14.74
N PRO A 91 -2.55 -9.03 -14.79
CA PRO A 91 -1.78 -9.28 -13.58
C PRO A 91 -1.32 -7.95 -12.99
N SER A 92 -1.32 -7.87 -11.66
CA SER A 92 -1.05 -6.65 -10.91
C SER A 92 -0.24 -6.98 -9.67
N THR A 93 0.44 -5.98 -9.14
CA THR A 93 1.18 -6.08 -7.87
C THR A 93 0.40 -5.33 -6.80
N PHE A 94 0.10 -6.01 -5.71
CA PHE A 94 -0.62 -5.45 -4.58
C PHE A 94 0.37 -5.05 -3.49
N PHE A 95 0.38 -3.77 -3.14
CA PHE A 95 1.22 -3.21 -2.09
C PHE A 95 0.42 -3.27 -0.80
N CYS A 96 0.66 -4.30 0.00
CA CYS A 96 -0.15 -4.62 1.16
C CYS A 96 0.56 -4.23 2.44
N CYS A 97 -0.08 -3.43 3.29
CA CYS A 97 0.32 -3.31 4.67
C CYS A 97 -0.02 -4.61 5.41
N ALA A 98 0.92 -5.13 6.20
CA ALA A 98 0.74 -6.43 6.84
C ALA A 98 -0.45 -6.44 7.82
N LEU A 99 -0.62 -5.39 8.63
CA LEU A 99 -1.74 -5.27 9.57
C LEU A 99 -3.10 -5.26 8.84
N ALA A 100 -3.18 -4.68 7.65
CA ALA A 100 -4.41 -4.68 6.85
C ALA A 100 -4.78 -6.11 6.40
N LEU A 101 -3.80 -6.94 6.01
CA LEU A 101 -4.00 -8.35 5.70
C LEU A 101 -4.33 -9.19 6.95
N GLU A 102 -3.71 -8.90 8.09
CA GLU A 102 -4.04 -9.56 9.38
C GLU A 102 -5.49 -9.32 9.78
N ARG A 103 -6.00 -8.10 9.54
CA ARG A 103 -7.40 -7.71 9.84
C ARG A 103 -8.41 -8.26 8.85
N ASN A 104 -8.00 -8.45 7.59
CA ASN A 104 -8.82 -9.07 6.56
C ASN A 104 -8.10 -10.28 5.94
N PRO A 105 -8.05 -11.42 6.66
CA PRO A 105 -7.24 -12.57 6.27
C PRO A 105 -7.74 -13.29 5.01
N HIS A 106 -8.85 -12.84 4.42
CA HIS A 106 -9.37 -13.37 3.18
C HIS A 106 -8.70 -12.77 1.94
N VAL A 107 -8.19 -11.53 2.02
CA VAL A 107 -7.65 -10.82 0.85
C VAL A 107 -6.36 -11.45 0.37
N GLY A 108 -5.37 -11.63 1.24
CA GLY A 108 -4.05 -12.19 0.87
C GLY A 108 -4.13 -13.52 0.09
N PRO A 109 -4.82 -14.55 0.62
CA PRO A 109 -5.01 -15.81 -0.10
C PRO A 109 -5.72 -15.65 -1.44
N GLU A 110 -6.69 -14.73 -1.54
CA GLU A 110 -7.41 -14.48 -2.78
C GLU A 110 -6.50 -13.83 -3.85
N LEU A 111 -5.64 -12.88 -3.46
CA LEU A 111 -4.67 -12.25 -4.36
C LEU A 111 -3.75 -13.31 -4.98
N VAL A 112 -3.20 -14.20 -4.15
CA VAL A 112 -2.34 -15.31 -4.61
C VAL A 112 -3.13 -16.26 -5.52
N ARG A 113 -4.37 -16.60 -5.13
CA ARG A 113 -5.23 -17.50 -5.91
C ARG A 113 -5.53 -16.95 -7.31
N ARG A 114 -5.68 -15.64 -7.45
CA ARG A 114 -5.92 -14.94 -8.74
C ARG A 114 -4.62 -14.63 -9.51
N GLY A 115 -3.46 -14.99 -8.97
CA GLY A 115 -2.17 -14.86 -9.66
C GLY A 115 -1.57 -13.46 -9.59
N HIS A 116 -1.99 -12.64 -8.63
CA HIS A 116 -1.37 -11.34 -8.37
C HIS A 116 -0.13 -11.47 -7.48
N GLU A 117 0.81 -10.54 -7.65
CA GLU A 117 1.98 -10.42 -6.77
C GLU A 117 1.61 -9.67 -5.49
N ILE A 118 2.15 -10.11 -4.34
CA ILE A 118 2.05 -9.38 -3.07
C ILE A 118 3.40 -8.76 -2.77
N PHE A 119 3.41 -7.45 -2.55
CA PHE A 119 4.54 -6.65 -2.13
C PHE A 119 4.31 -6.13 -0.71
N GLY A 120 5.32 -6.25 0.16
CA GLY A 120 5.23 -5.74 1.53
C GLY A 120 5.28 -4.22 1.58
N HIS A 121 4.16 -3.59 1.92
CA HIS A 121 4.03 -2.12 2.02
C HIS A 121 4.17 -1.63 3.48
N GLY A 122 5.10 -2.22 4.23
CA GLY A 122 5.27 -1.95 5.66
C GLY A 122 4.28 -2.71 6.55
N TYR A 123 4.52 -2.70 7.87
CA TYR A 123 3.64 -3.38 8.80
C TYR A 123 2.33 -2.59 8.94
N ARG A 124 2.47 -1.27 9.01
CA ARG A 124 1.40 -0.27 9.00
C ARG A 124 1.68 0.80 7.95
N TRP A 125 0.65 1.57 7.65
CA TRP A 125 0.75 2.74 6.78
C TRP A 125 1.15 3.97 7.60
N GLU A 126 2.46 4.20 7.73
CA GLU A 126 3.02 5.19 8.67
C GLU A 126 4.28 5.88 8.10
N GLU A 127 4.67 7.03 8.68
CA GLU A 127 5.86 7.77 8.25
C GLU A 127 7.17 7.19 8.83
N HIS A 128 7.71 6.17 8.16
CA HIS A 128 8.99 5.53 8.53
C HIS A 128 10.16 6.52 8.76
N PHE A 129 10.18 7.68 8.08
CA PHE A 129 11.24 8.69 8.28
C PHE A 129 11.26 9.31 9.68
N ARG A 130 10.23 9.09 10.50
CA ARG A 130 10.16 9.52 11.90
C ARG A 130 10.65 8.44 12.88
N MET A 131 10.80 7.20 12.42
CA MET A 131 11.17 6.05 13.25
C MET A 131 12.67 6.06 13.55
N GLY A 132 13.04 5.48 14.69
CA GLY A 132 14.44 5.08 14.93
C GLY A 132 14.81 3.84 14.11
N GLU A 133 16.10 3.64 13.84
CA GLU A 133 16.58 2.50 13.02
C GLU A 133 16.07 1.14 13.54
N GLU A 134 16.08 0.93 14.86
CA GLU A 134 15.64 -0.33 15.46
C GLU A 134 14.13 -0.56 15.32
N GLU A 135 13.35 0.52 15.46
CA GLU A 135 11.90 0.48 15.30
C GLU A 135 11.52 0.19 13.84
N GLU A 136 12.17 0.85 12.89
CA GLU A 136 11.98 0.59 11.46
C GLU A 136 12.40 -0.84 11.09
N ARG A 137 13.53 -1.32 11.64
CA ARG A 137 14.01 -2.69 11.42
C ARG A 137 12.99 -3.73 11.90
N GLU A 138 12.40 -3.49 13.07
CA GLU A 138 11.34 -4.34 13.61
C GLU A 138 10.07 -4.28 12.77
N ALA A 139 9.66 -3.09 12.30
CA ALA A 139 8.51 -2.94 11.40
C ALA A 139 8.71 -3.74 10.10
N ILE A 140 9.90 -3.69 9.49
CA ILE A 140 10.26 -4.49 8.31
C ILE A 140 10.19 -5.98 8.63
N ARG A 141 10.75 -6.42 9.76
CA ARG A 141 10.73 -7.83 10.16
C ARG A 141 9.29 -8.33 10.31
N ARG A 142 8.44 -7.59 11.02
CA ARG A 142 7.02 -7.93 11.20
C ARG A 142 6.27 -7.98 9.87
N THR A 143 6.54 -7.05 8.95
CA THR A 143 5.95 -7.04 7.60
C THR A 143 6.18 -8.36 6.87
N VAL A 144 7.35 -8.96 7.02
CA VAL A 144 7.74 -10.21 6.34
C VAL A 144 7.19 -11.46 7.04
N GLU A 145 6.94 -11.39 8.34
CA GLU A 145 6.48 -12.54 9.14
C GLU A 145 4.97 -12.76 9.16
N SER A 146 4.19 -11.69 8.98
CA SER A 146 2.72 -11.70 8.90
C SER A 146 2.21 -12.46 7.67
#